data_AF-A0A3M1GGM1-F1
#
_entry.id   AF-A0A3M1GGM1-F1
#
_cell.length_a   1.000
_cell.length_b   1.000
_cell.length_c   1.000
_cell.angle_alpha   90.00
_cell.angle_beta   90.00
_cell.angle_gamma   90.00
#
_symmetry.space_group_name_H-M   'P 1'
#
loop_
_entity.id
_entity.type
_entity.pdbx_description
1 polymer ?
#
loop_
_entity_poly.entity_id
_entity_poly.type
_entity_poly.pdbx_seq_one_letter_code
_entity_poly.pdbx_strand_id
1 'polypeptide(L)'
;MRSGAMPPPAGAPRSVDRLNDLIAEDLLPDSRIALDNLLVKRIIRARRLADGLLLGELQALARIGTLCVANLPDKSEQRLKLEDALAGRCEKLLTPHAVAAYLADADTAYACLERLTALEPMVYGRANKRELANYILPILTAPEREKQLAVVDKQVIQRMQTLAKLQRLTARSGFDPAQKDKMLCRYDVLCHRMLRESQFLERFAATAGAPWEKALKLLHYLADVTFTEGKAAQAVRKLARDYMREGNFLESCVAHTDNPAEGARELKKLMDLMTAAGLSDQDSGAG
;
A
#
# COMPACT_ATOMS: atom_id res chain seq x y z
N MET A 1 3.17 28.63 11.22
CA MET A 1 3.60 27.51 12.08
C MET A 1 4.81 26.84 11.42
N ARG A 2 6.02 27.33 11.72
CA ARG A 2 7.29 26.72 11.29
C ARG A 2 7.85 26.01 12.52
N SER A 3 7.75 24.68 12.56
CA SER A 3 8.41 23.87 13.59
C SER A 3 8.90 22.59 12.94
N GLY A 4 9.98 22.74 12.18
CA GLY A 4 10.78 21.63 11.66
C GLY A 4 12.16 21.63 12.31
N ALA A 5 12.25 21.96 13.61
CA ALA A 5 13.50 21.83 14.35
C ALA A 5 13.88 20.35 14.34
N MET A 6 15.00 20.06 13.67
CA MET A 6 15.49 18.70 13.50
C MET A 6 15.95 18.20 14.88
N PRO A 7 15.31 17.18 15.48
CA PRO A 7 15.80 16.64 16.72
C PRO A 7 17.21 16.07 16.46
N PRO A 8 18.20 16.46 17.26
CA PRO A 8 19.57 15.99 17.06
C PRO A 8 19.63 14.47 17.22
N PRO A 9 20.44 13.76 16.41
CA PRO A 9 20.67 12.34 16.62
C PRO A 9 21.25 12.11 18.02
N ALA A 10 20.85 11.01 18.67
CA ALA A 10 21.33 10.66 20.01
C ALA A 10 22.87 10.65 20.04
N GLY A 11 23.48 11.51 20.87
CA GLY A 11 24.93 11.68 20.96
C GLY A 11 25.52 12.83 20.11
N ALA A 12 24.71 13.67 19.48
CA ALA A 12 25.21 14.85 18.79
C ALA A 12 25.90 15.85 19.75
N PRO A 13 27.01 16.49 19.35
CA PRO A 13 27.61 17.55 20.15
C PRO A 13 26.65 18.73 20.29
N ARG A 14 26.61 19.39 21.47
CA ARG A 14 25.77 20.57 21.76
C ARG A 14 25.91 21.74 20.77
N SER A 15 27.00 21.76 19.99
CA SER A 15 27.21 22.75 18.92
C SER A 15 26.28 22.53 17.72
N VAL A 16 25.83 21.29 17.47
CA VAL A 16 24.86 20.97 16.41
C VAL A 16 23.48 21.50 16.78
N ASP A 17 23.10 21.43 18.06
CA ASP A 17 21.82 21.94 18.56
C ASP A 17 21.75 23.45 18.38
N ARG A 18 22.77 24.18 18.83
CA ARG A 18 22.86 25.63 18.64
C ARG A 18 22.87 26.05 17.18
N LEU A 19 23.54 25.29 16.32
CA LEU A 19 23.54 25.56 14.88
C LEU A 19 22.15 25.33 14.27
N ASN A 20 21.44 24.26 14.67
CA ASN A 20 20.09 23.98 14.23
C ASN A 20 19.11 25.07 14.71
N ASP A 21 19.26 25.57 15.93
CA ASP A 21 18.45 26.68 16.46
C ASP A 21 18.67 27.95 15.63
N LEU A 22 19.92 28.32 15.35
CA LEU A 22 20.26 29.49 14.54
C LEU A 22 19.78 29.37 13.08
N ILE A 23 19.77 28.14 12.53
CA ILE A 23 19.22 27.88 11.19
C ILE A 23 17.69 27.93 11.22
N ALA A 24 17.05 27.44 12.29
CA ALA A 24 15.60 27.47 12.46
C ALA A 24 15.07 28.91 12.60
N GLU A 25 15.86 29.80 13.21
CA GLU A 25 15.58 31.23 13.34
C GLU A 25 15.89 32.05 12.06
N ASP A 26 16.29 31.40 10.96
CA ASP A 26 16.62 32.02 9.66
C ASP A 26 17.78 33.05 9.75
N LEU A 27 18.63 32.96 10.78
CA LEU A 27 19.72 33.91 11.04
C LEU A 27 20.98 33.65 10.20
N LEU A 28 21.08 32.49 9.53
CA LEU A 28 22.25 32.06 8.77
C LEU A 28 21.88 31.50 7.37
N PRO A 29 21.27 32.31 6.48
CA PRO A 29 20.79 31.84 5.17
C PRO A 29 21.91 31.30 4.28
N ASP A 30 23.07 31.97 4.24
CA ASP A 30 24.21 31.53 3.41
C ASP A 30 24.81 30.21 3.88
N SER A 31 24.83 29.98 5.19
CA SER A 31 25.31 28.72 5.77
C SER A 31 24.36 27.58 5.45
N ARG A 32 23.05 27.83 5.46
CA ARG A 32 22.04 26.85 5.03
C ARG A 32 22.23 26.46 3.57
N ILE A 33 22.40 27.44 2.68
CA ILE A 33 22.67 27.19 1.25
C ILE A 33 23.96 26.41 1.05
N ALA A 34 25.03 26.73 1.79
CA ALA A 34 26.30 26.00 1.71
C ALA A 34 26.16 24.54 2.19
N LEU A 35 25.42 24.30 3.27
CA LEU A 35 25.13 22.95 3.78
C LEU A 35 24.28 22.13 2.81
N ASP A 36 23.25 22.74 2.21
CA ASP A 36 22.40 22.09 1.21
C ASP A 36 23.24 21.69 -0.03
N ASN A 37 24.10 22.59 -0.51
CA ASN A 37 25.02 22.28 -1.61
C ASN A 37 26.02 21.18 -1.26
N LEU A 38 26.50 21.14 -0.01
CA LEU A 38 27.38 20.08 0.46
C LEU A 38 26.64 18.74 0.52
N LEU A 39 25.38 18.76 0.95
CA LEU A 39 24.52 17.59 1.01
C LEU A 39 24.23 17.03 -0.39
N VAL A 40 23.87 17.89 -1.36
CA VAL A 40 23.73 17.52 -2.77
C VAL A 40 25.02 16.90 -3.32
N LYS A 41 26.17 17.55 -3.08
CA LYS A 41 27.48 17.00 -3.47
C LYS A 41 27.75 15.63 -2.84
N ARG A 42 27.31 15.41 -1.59
CA ARG A 42 27.51 14.15 -0.88
C ARG A 42 26.57 13.05 -1.37
N ILE A 43 25.34 13.37 -1.74
CA ILE A 43 24.41 12.43 -2.38
C ILE A 43 24.96 11.99 -3.73
N ILE A 44 25.47 12.93 -4.54
CA ILE A 44 25.98 12.61 -5.89
C ILE A 44 27.24 11.74 -5.85
N ARG A 45 28.09 11.90 -4.83
CA ARG A 45 29.35 11.15 -4.70
C ARG A 45 29.11 9.64 -4.58
N ALA A 46 29.87 8.83 -5.32
CA ALA A 46 29.75 7.37 -5.38
C ALA A 46 29.98 6.60 -4.05
N ARG A 47 30.32 7.27 -2.95
CA ARG A 47 30.49 6.61 -1.65
C ARG A 47 29.13 6.13 -1.15
N ARG A 48 29.08 4.88 -0.66
CA ARG A 48 27.90 4.30 -0.02
C ARG A 48 27.48 5.14 1.20
N LEU A 49 26.17 5.33 1.34
CA LEU A 49 25.53 6.04 2.44
C LEU A 49 25.28 5.12 3.64
N ALA A 50 25.12 3.81 3.39
CA ALA A 50 24.89 2.81 4.42
C ALA A 50 25.69 1.54 4.13
N ASP A 51 26.08 0.84 5.19
CA ASP A 51 26.67 -0.50 5.10
C ASP A 51 25.53 -1.50 4.84
N GLY A 52 25.31 -1.88 3.57
CA GLY A 52 24.29 -2.88 3.25
C GLY A 52 23.85 -2.95 1.79
N LEU A 53 23.00 -3.95 1.53
CA LEU A 53 22.28 -4.21 0.28
C LEU A 53 21.42 -3.00 -0.17
N LEU A 54 20.82 -3.10 -1.36
CA LEU A 54 19.94 -2.10 -1.99
C LEU A 54 18.97 -1.40 -1.01
N LEU A 55 18.32 -2.16 -0.13
CA LEU A 55 17.34 -1.64 0.81
C LEU A 55 17.94 -0.63 1.80
N GLY A 56 19.14 -0.87 2.31
CA GLY A 56 19.78 0.03 3.28
C GLY A 56 20.12 1.39 2.67
N GLU A 57 20.62 1.40 1.42
CA GLU A 57 20.87 2.63 0.68
C GLU A 57 19.56 3.39 0.39
N LEU A 58 18.51 2.70 -0.08
CA LEU A 58 17.21 3.33 -0.35
C LEU A 58 16.57 3.89 0.92
N GLN A 59 16.67 3.19 2.06
CA GLN A 59 16.21 3.69 3.35
C GLN A 59 16.98 4.93 3.79
N ALA A 60 18.31 4.96 3.58
CA ALA A 60 19.11 6.15 3.87
C ALA A 60 18.69 7.34 3.00
N LEU A 61 18.44 7.13 1.70
CA LEU A 61 17.92 8.16 0.80
C LEU A 61 16.53 8.65 1.21
N ALA A 62 15.62 7.74 1.57
CA ALA A 62 14.28 8.08 2.06
C ALA A 62 14.32 8.92 3.34
N ARG A 63 15.22 8.59 4.26
CA ARG A 63 15.45 9.39 5.48
C ARG A 63 15.95 10.79 5.14
N ILE A 64 16.95 10.89 4.26
CA ILE A 64 17.49 12.18 3.82
C ILE A 64 16.38 13.01 3.14
N GLY A 65 15.61 12.43 2.23
CA GLY A 65 14.53 13.16 1.57
C GLY A 65 13.43 13.58 2.55
N THR A 66 13.03 12.72 3.49
CA THR A 66 12.04 13.09 4.51
C THR A 66 12.54 14.24 5.40
N LEU A 67 13.81 14.24 5.79
CA LEU A 67 14.38 15.27 6.67
C LEU A 67 14.70 16.58 5.95
N CYS A 68 15.14 16.51 4.69
CA CYS A 68 15.66 17.67 3.97
C CYS A 68 14.67 18.24 2.95
N VAL A 69 13.96 17.40 2.18
CA VAL A 69 13.03 17.87 1.12
C VAL A 69 11.72 18.34 1.73
N ALA A 70 11.15 17.61 2.70
CA ALA A 70 9.85 17.93 3.28
C ALA A 70 9.82 19.25 4.07
N ASN A 71 10.98 19.68 4.57
CA ASN A 71 11.14 20.92 5.33
C ASN A 71 11.45 22.15 4.45
N LEU A 72 11.60 21.97 3.14
CA LEU A 72 11.83 23.06 2.20
C LEU A 72 10.51 23.54 1.58
N PRO A 73 10.37 24.86 1.32
CA PRO A 73 9.20 25.40 0.63
C PRO A 73 8.95 24.70 -0.71
N ASP A 74 7.69 24.49 -1.05
CA ASP A 74 7.31 24.01 -2.38
C ASP A 74 7.91 24.93 -3.46
N LYS A 75 8.48 24.32 -4.52
CA LYS A 75 9.12 24.98 -5.68
C LYS A 75 10.42 25.76 -5.41
N SER A 76 11.07 25.61 -4.25
CA SER A 76 12.40 26.19 -4.06
C SER A 76 13.42 25.53 -5.00
N GLU A 77 14.35 26.32 -5.54
CA GLU A 77 15.41 25.81 -6.42
C GLU A 77 16.27 24.75 -5.71
N GLN A 78 16.50 24.93 -4.41
CA GLN A 78 17.23 23.99 -3.56
C GLN A 78 16.51 22.65 -3.45
N ARG A 79 15.18 22.68 -3.32
CA ARG A 79 14.37 21.47 -3.26
C ARG A 79 14.45 20.68 -4.55
N LEU A 80 14.32 21.35 -5.70
CA LEU A 80 14.43 20.71 -7.01
C LEU A 80 15.80 20.06 -7.21
N LYS A 81 16.89 20.77 -6.89
CA LYS A 81 18.26 20.22 -6.95
C LYS A 81 18.44 18.97 -6.08
N LEU A 82 17.83 18.97 -4.91
CA LEU A 82 17.91 17.85 -3.98
C LEU A 82 17.08 16.64 -4.48
N GLU A 83 15.86 16.89 -4.95
CA GLU A 83 15.00 15.86 -5.55
C GLU A 83 15.67 15.22 -6.79
N ASP A 84 16.30 16.03 -7.65
CA ASP A 84 17.05 15.56 -8.81
C ASP A 84 18.29 14.73 -8.41
N ALA A 85 19.03 15.17 -7.39
CA ALA A 85 20.17 14.43 -6.88
C ALA A 85 19.76 13.07 -6.26
N LEU A 86 18.65 13.04 -5.53
CA LEU A 86 18.07 11.81 -4.98
C LEU A 86 17.60 10.88 -6.11
N ALA A 87 16.88 11.40 -7.09
CA ALA A 87 16.41 10.63 -8.24
C ALA A 87 17.57 10.04 -9.05
N GLY A 88 18.59 10.84 -9.38
CA GLY A 88 19.77 10.36 -10.11
C GLY A 88 20.59 9.32 -9.33
N ARG A 89 20.49 9.31 -8.00
CA ARG A 89 21.09 8.25 -7.18
C ARG A 89 20.22 6.99 -7.10
N CYS A 90 18.90 7.13 -6.96
CA CYS A 90 17.97 6.00 -7.02
C CYS A 90 18.12 5.25 -8.36
N GLU A 91 18.28 5.96 -9.47
CA GLU A 91 18.50 5.36 -10.80
C GLU A 91 19.71 4.41 -10.81
N LYS A 92 20.85 4.86 -10.25
CA LYS A 92 22.08 4.07 -10.16
C LYS A 92 21.97 2.87 -9.22
N LEU A 93 21.03 2.90 -8.30
CA LEU A 93 20.77 1.80 -7.35
C LEU A 93 19.78 0.78 -7.92
N LEU A 94 18.78 1.23 -8.69
CA LEU A 94 17.75 0.38 -9.30
C LEU A 94 18.27 -0.31 -10.59
N THR A 95 19.43 -0.93 -10.51
CA THR A 95 19.95 -1.75 -11.60
C THR A 95 19.35 -3.15 -11.58
N PRO A 96 19.22 -3.83 -12.74
CA PRO A 96 18.71 -5.20 -12.78
C PRO A 96 19.47 -6.15 -11.85
N HIS A 97 20.79 -5.99 -11.74
CA HIS A 97 21.62 -6.81 -10.86
C HIS A 97 21.33 -6.55 -9.37
N ALA A 98 21.21 -5.28 -8.96
CA ALA A 98 20.89 -4.94 -7.57
C ALA A 98 19.49 -5.39 -7.17
N VAL A 99 18.51 -5.25 -8.06
CA VAL A 99 17.13 -5.73 -7.83
C VAL A 99 17.12 -7.26 -7.75
N ALA A 100 17.81 -7.97 -8.65
CA ALA A 100 17.91 -9.42 -8.60
C ALA A 100 18.58 -9.91 -7.31
N ALA A 101 19.66 -9.26 -6.87
CA ALA A 101 20.31 -9.58 -5.59
C ALA A 101 19.39 -9.33 -4.39
N TYR A 102 18.60 -8.26 -4.40
CA TYR A 102 17.62 -7.97 -3.35
C TYR A 102 16.46 -8.99 -3.30
N LEU A 103 16.11 -9.56 -4.46
CA LEU A 103 15.08 -10.58 -4.58
C LEU A 103 15.62 -12.01 -4.42
N ALA A 104 16.93 -12.19 -4.24
CA ALA A 104 17.54 -13.52 -4.16
C ALA A 104 16.95 -14.36 -3.01
N ASP A 105 16.68 -13.73 -1.85
CA ASP A 105 16.09 -14.42 -0.69
C ASP A 105 14.55 -14.46 -0.73
N ALA A 106 13.91 -14.15 -1.87
CA ALA A 106 12.47 -14.17 -2.02
C ALA A 106 12.04 -15.43 -2.80
N ASP A 107 11.71 -16.49 -2.08
CA ASP A 107 11.41 -17.81 -2.66
C ASP A 107 10.08 -17.85 -3.43
N THR A 108 9.15 -16.95 -3.11
CA THR A 108 7.80 -16.95 -3.67
C THR A 108 7.51 -15.68 -4.46
N ALA A 109 6.63 -15.80 -5.47
CA ALA A 109 6.17 -14.66 -6.24
C ALA A 109 5.53 -13.57 -5.34
N TYR A 110 4.81 -13.98 -4.29
CA TYR A 110 4.27 -13.09 -3.27
C TYR A 110 5.36 -12.30 -2.54
N ALA A 111 6.39 -12.99 -2.04
CA ALA A 111 7.51 -12.33 -1.35
C ALA A 111 8.22 -11.33 -2.27
N CYS A 112 8.38 -11.64 -3.56
CA CYS A 112 8.93 -10.69 -4.52
C CYS A 112 8.05 -9.45 -4.68
N LEU A 113 6.73 -9.62 -4.82
CA LEU A 113 5.79 -8.51 -4.97
C LEU A 113 5.74 -7.62 -3.71
N GLU A 114 5.73 -8.22 -2.53
CA GLU A 114 5.76 -7.52 -1.25
C GLU A 114 7.04 -6.68 -1.13
N ARG A 115 8.20 -7.30 -1.38
CA ARG A 115 9.50 -6.62 -1.32
C ARG A 115 9.59 -5.47 -2.31
N LEU A 116 9.18 -5.66 -3.57
CA LEU A 116 9.23 -4.60 -4.58
C LEU A 116 8.25 -3.47 -4.27
N THR A 117 7.02 -3.78 -3.85
CA THR A 117 6.02 -2.76 -3.50
C THR A 117 6.47 -1.96 -2.27
N ALA A 118 7.14 -2.60 -1.31
CA ALA A 118 7.70 -1.93 -0.13
C ALA A 118 8.87 -0.98 -0.44
N LEU A 119 9.54 -1.13 -1.60
CA LEU A 119 10.58 -0.20 -2.03
C LEU A 119 10.03 1.13 -2.56
N GLU A 120 8.80 1.13 -3.11
CA GLU A 120 8.21 2.31 -3.76
C GLU A 120 8.30 3.61 -2.95
N PRO A 121 7.94 3.66 -1.65
CA PRO A 121 8.01 4.91 -0.89
C PRO A 121 9.44 5.44 -0.72
N MET A 122 10.46 4.60 -0.94
CA MET A 122 11.87 4.96 -0.84
C MET A 122 12.48 5.39 -2.17
N VAL A 123 11.74 5.23 -3.27
CA VAL A 123 12.21 5.56 -4.63
C VAL A 123 11.80 6.97 -5.01
N TYR A 124 12.80 7.82 -5.28
CA TYR A 124 12.62 9.18 -5.76
C TYR A 124 12.60 9.24 -7.29
N GLY A 125 11.72 10.09 -7.84
CA GLY A 125 11.62 10.35 -9.28
C GLY A 125 10.62 9.45 -10.00
N ARG A 126 9.86 10.05 -10.93
CA ARG A 126 8.82 9.33 -11.70
C ARG A 126 9.40 8.24 -12.59
N ALA A 127 10.54 8.49 -13.23
CA ALA A 127 11.22 7.51 -14.07
C ALA A 127 11.64 6.27 -13.26
N ASN A 128 12.22 6.46 -12.08
CA ASN A 128 12.63 5.36 -11.21
C ASN A 128 11.45 4.54 -10.70
N LYS A 129 10.32 5.18 -10.35
CA LYS A 129 9.09 4.46 -9.99
C LYS A 129 8.52 3.67 -11.17
N ARG A 130 8.65 4.21 -12.38
CA ARG A 130 8.28 3.52 -13.61
C ARG A 130 9.14 2.27 -13.84
N GLU A 131 10.44 2.37 -13.60
CA GLU A 131 11.35 1.22 -13.63
C GLU A 131 11.02 0.18 -12.57
N LEU A 132 10.72 0.61 -11.33
CA LEU A 132 10.28 -0.31 -10.28
C LEU A 132 9.01 -1.08 -10.70
N ALA A 133 8.04 -0.41 -11.31
CA ALA A 133 6.84 -1.05 -11.85
C ALA A 133 7.14 -2.00 -13.03
N ASN A 134 8.19 -1.73 -13.82
CA ASN A 134 8.65 -2.65 -14.88
C ASN A 134 9.20 -3.98 -14.32
N TYR A 135 9.62 -4.02 -13.05
CA TYR A 135 9.98 -5.29 -12.37
C TYR A 135 8.75 -6.01 -11.79
N ILE A 136 7.75 -5.26 -11.32
CA ILE A 136 6.53 -5.83 -10.71
C ILE A 136 5.63 -6.47 -11.77
N LEU A 137 5.40 -5.79 -12.89
CA LEU A 137 4.45 -6.23 -13.92
C LEU A 137 4.76 -7.64 -14.48
N PRO A 138 6.02 -7.98 -14.86
CA PRO A 138 6.35 -9.33 -15.31
C PRO A 138 6.06 -10.42 -14.28
N ILE A 139 6.17 -10.14 -12.97
CA ILE A 139 5.82 -11.11 -11.93
C ILE A 139 4.31 -11.37 -11.91
N LEU A 140 3.50 -10.34 -12.18
CA LEU A 140 2.04 -10.45 -12.25
C LEU A 140 1.53 -11.07 -13.55
N THR A 141 2.28 -10.98 -14.65
CA THR A 141 1.80 -11.39 -15.99
C THR A 141 2.51 -12.61 -16.58
N ALA A 142 3.67 -13.02 -16.04
CA ALA A 142 4.39 -14.17 -16.57
C ALA A 142 3.58 -15.45 -16.28
N PRO A 143 3.31 -16.32 -17.29
CA PRO A 143 2.44 -17.49 -17.12
C PRO A 143 2.84 -18.41 -15.96
N GLU A 144 4.14 -18.65 -15.77
CA GLU A 144 4.63 -19.50 -14.67
C GLU A 144 4.43 -18.87 -13.30
N ARG A 145 4.59 -17.54 -13.19
CA ARG A 145 4.32 -16.80 -11.95
C ARG A 145 2.84 -16.68 -11.68
N GLU A 146 2.04 -16.47 -12.71
CA GLU A 146 0.57 -16.46 -12.64
C GLU A 146 0.04 -17.79 -12.08
N LYS A 147 0.56 -18.93 -12.56
CA LYS A 147 0.22 -20.25 -12.01
C LYS A 147 0.57 -20.33 -10.53
N GLN A 148 1.77 -19.90 -10.13
CA GLN A 148 2.20 -19.88 -8.72
C GLN A 148 1.31 -18.99 -7.83
N LEU A 149 0.90 -17.82 -8.33
CA LEU A 149 0.06 -16.87 -7.59
C LEU A 149 -1.38 -17.35 -7.47
N ALA A 150 -1.92 -17.99 -8.51
CA ALA A 150 -3.32 -18.45 -8.51
C ALA A 150 -3.51 -19.92 -8.12
N VAL A 151 -2.54 -20.53 -7.43
CA VAL A 151 -2.70 -21.91 -6.96
C VAL A 151 -3.88 -21.99 -5.98
N VAL A 152 -4.85 -22.85 -6.31
CA VAL A 152 -5.98 -23.20 -5.45
C VAL A 152 -5.58 -24.35 -4.54
N ASP A 153 -5.42 -24.06 -3.25
CA ASP A 153 -5.15 -25.05 -2.21
C ASP A 153 -5.90 -24.69 -0.91
N LYS A 154 -5.52 -25.35 0.20
CA LYS A 154 -6.12 -25.11 1.52
C LYS A 154 -5.95 -23.67 2.03
N GLN A 155 -5.01 -22.90 1.47
CA GLN A 155 -4.70 -21.52 1.85
C GLN A 155 -5.23 -20.48 0.86
N VAL A 156 -6.16 -20.86 -0.04
CA VAL A 156 -6.69 -19.95 -1.08
C VAL A 156 -7.22 -18.62 -0.50
N ILE A 157 -7.89 -18.63 0.66
CA ILE A 157 -8.41 -17.43 1.31
C ILE A 157 -7.25 -16.51 1.76
N GLN A 158 -6.22 -17.07 2.39
CA GLN A 158 -5.05 -16.31 2.84
C GLN A 158 -4.31 -15.69 1.65
N ARG A 159 -4.25 -16.40 0.51
CA ARG A 159 -3.64 -15.88 -0.72
C ARG A 159 -4.45 -14.76 -1.36
N MET A 160 -5.78 -14.88 -1.39
CA MET A 160 -6.66 -13.79 -1.85
C MET A 160 -6.48 -12.55 -0.96
N GLN A 161 -6.40 -12.72 0.37
CA GLN A 161 -6.08 -11.65 1.31
C GLN A 161 -4.73 -10.98 1.01
N THR A 162 -3.68 -11.76 0.72
CA THR A 162 -2.37 -11.20 0.35
C THR A 162 -2.44 -10.40 -0.95
N LEU A 163 -3.13 -10.90 -1.98
CA LEU A 163 -3.33 -10.15 -3.24
C LEU A 163 -4.09 -8.85 -3.01
N ALA A 164 -5.14 -8.87 -2.19
CA ALA A 164 -5.93 -7.70 -1.86
C ALA A 164 -5.11 -6.65 -1.08
N LYS A 165 -4.27 -7.09 -0.13
CA LYS A 165 -3.32 -6.21 0.57
C LYS A 165 -2.32 -5.56 -0.39
N LEU A 166 -1.71 -6.35 -1.28
CA LEU A 166 -0.79 -5.87 -2.32
C LEU A 166 -1.47 -4.87 -3.26
N GLN A 167 -2.71 -5.15 -3.67
CA GLN A 167 -3.49 -4.24 -4.51
C GLN A 167 -3.73 -2.91 -3.79
N ARG A 168 -4.09 -2.92 -2.50
CA ARG A 168 -4.28 -1.68 -1.72
C ARG A 168 -3.00 -0.89 -1.51
N LEU A 169 -1.87 -1.56 -1.23
CA LEU A 169 -0.56 -0.92 -1.16
C LEU A 169 -0.21 -0.26 -2.51
N THR A 170 -0.43 -0.98 -3.61
CA THR A 170 -0.24 -0.47 -4.97
C THR A 170 -1.16 0.72 -5.27
N ALA A 171 -2.42 0.69 -4.83
CA ALA A 171 -3.37 1.78 -5.06
C ALA A 171 -2.95 3.09 -4.37
N ARG A 172 -2.35 2.98 -3.18
CA ARG A 172 -1.84 4.11 -2.37
C ARG A 172 -0.44 4.58 -2.76
N SER A 173 0.26 3.81 -3.59
CA SER A 173 1.60 4.13 -4.05
C SER A 173 1.62 5.31 -5.04
N GLY A 174 2.79 5.91 -5.21
CA GLY A 174 3.07 6.96 -6.18
C GLY A 174 3.52 6.46 -7.55
N PHE A 175 3.16 5.23 -7.96
CA PHE A 175 3.41 4.74 -9.32
C PHE A 175 2.70 5.59 -10.39
N ASP A 176 3.20 5.54 -11.62
CA ASP A 176 2.54 6.14 -12.77
C ASP A 176 1.10 5.62 -12.91
N PRO A 177 0.08 6.47 -13.16
CA PRO A 177 -1.31 6.05 -13.22
C PRO A 177 -1.56 4.87 -14.19
N ALA A 178 -0.97 4.89 -15.38
CA ALA A 178 -1.20 3.84 -16.37
C ALA A 178 -0.60 2.49 -15.96
N GLN A 179 0.57 2.51 -15.30
CA GLN A 179 1.15 1.29 -14.74
C GLN A 179 0.38 0.81 -13.50
N LYS A 180 -0.03 1.74 -12.64
CA LYS A 180 -0.83 1.46 -11.45
C LYS A 180 -2.13 0.75 -11.84
N ASP A 181 -2.88 1.29 -12.78
CA ASP A 181 -4.14 0.68 -13.24
C ASP A 181 -3.93 -0.71 -13.83
N LYS A 182 -2.85 -0.92 -14.59
CA LYS A 182 -2.47 -2.25 -15.08
C LYS A 182 -2.19 -3.22 -13.95
N MET A 183 -1.41 -2.83 -12.94
CA MET A 183 -1.12 -3.68 -11.78
C MET A 183 -2.39 -3.98 -10.97
N LEU A 184 -3.22 -2.98 -10.69
CA LEU A 184 -4.49 -3.15 -9.97
C LEU A 184 -5.45 -4.11 -10.68
N CYS A 185 -5.57 -3.99 -12.01
CA CYS A 185 -6.35 -4.89 -12.84
C CYS A 185 -5.79 -6.33 -12.81
N ARG A 186 -4.46 -6.48 -12.83
CA ARG A 186 -3.83 -7.81 -12.77
C ARG A 186 -4.01 -8.49 -11.42
N TYR A 187 -3.89 -7.77 -10.30
CA TYR A 187 -4.23 -8.31 -8.99
C TYR A 187 -5.67 -8.83 -8.96
N ASP A 188 -6.62 -8.08 -9.49
CA ASP A 188 -8.04 -8.48 -9.53
C ASP A 188 -8.30 -9.68 -10.43
N VAL A 189 -7.69 -9.74 -11.61
CA VAL A 189 -7.79 -10.92 -12.49
C VAL A 189 -7.30 -12.19 -11.79
N LEU A 190 -6.17 -12.12 -11.08
CA LEU A 190 -5.62 -13.25 -10.34
C LEU A 190 -6.55 -13.67 -9.19
N CYS A 191 -7.00 -12.72 -8.38
CA CYS A 191 -7.90 -13.01 -7.26
C CYS A 191 -9.26 -13.55 -7.74
N HIS A 192 -9.82 -12.99 -8.80
CA HIS A 192 -11.08 -13.46 -9.38
C HIS A 192 -10.96 -14.86 -9.99
N ARG A 193 -9.81 -15.18 -10.60
CA ARG A 193 -9.50 -16.54 -11.07
C ARG A 193 -9.50 -17.53 -9.89
N MET A 194 -8.80 -17.19 -8.80
CA MET A 194 -8.78 -18.02 -7.58
C MET A 194 -10.18 -18.21 -6.98
N LEU A 195 -10.99 -17.14 -6.96
CA LEU A 195 -12.37 -17.18 -6.47
C LEU A 195 -13.21 -18.19 -7.26
N ARG A 196 -13.09 -18.19 -8.59
CA ARG A 196 -13.81 -19.10 -9.50
C ARG A 196 -13.31 -20.54 -9.42
N GLU A 197 -12.00 -20.74 -9.51
CA GLU A 197 -11.40 -22.08 -9.53
C GLU A 197 -11.55 -22.81 -8.20
N SER A 198 -11.57 -22.08 -7.08
CA SER A 198 -11.84 -22.66 -5.75
C SER A 198 -13.33 -22.95 -5.48
N GLN A 199 -14.21 -22.51 -6.39
CA GLN A 199 -15.67 -22.56 -6.22
C GLN A 199 -16.09 -21.96 -4.87
N PHE A 200 -15.42 -20.89 -4.44
CA PHE A 200 -15.58 -20.35 -3.10
C PHE A 200 -17.03 -19.94 -2.84
N LEU A 201 -17.66 -19.25 -3.80
CA LEU A 201 -19.02 -18.73 -3.65
C LEU A 201 -20.05 -19.87 -3.63
N GLU A 202 -19.87 -20.89 -4.47
CA GLU A 202 -20.76 -22.06 -4.55
C GLU A 202 -20.67 -22.89 -3.26
N ARG A 203 -19.45 -23.11 -2.75
CA ARG A 203 -19.21 -23.81 -1.49
C ARG A 203 -19.73 -23.03 -0.29
N PHE A 204 -19.56 -21.71 -0.32
CA PHE A 204 -20.13 -20.84 0.70
C PHE A 204 -21.66 -20.90 0.69
N ALA A 205 -22.28 -20.86 -0.49
CA ALA A 205 -23.72 -20.96 -0.64
C ALA A 205 -24.29 -22.29 -0.12
N ALA A 206 -23.57 -23.40 -0.37
CA ALA A 206 -23.91 -24.74 0.11
C ALA A 206 -23.72 -24.93 1.63
N THR A 207 -23.07 -24.00 2.33
CA THR A 207 -22.87 -24.09 3.79
C THR A 207 -24.22 -23.96 4.51
N ALA A 208 -24.45 -24.74 5.56
CA ALA A 208 -25.65 -24.62 6.39
C ALA A 208 -25.68 -23.28 7.15
N GLY A 209 -26.86 -22.71 7.36
CA GLY A 209 -27.05 -21.47 8.11
C GLY A 209 -28.16 -20.60 7.51
N ALA A 210 -28.69 -19.70 8.34
CA ALA A 210 -29.72 -18.77 7.89
C ALA A 210 -29.13 -17.74 6.88
N PRO A 211 -29.94 -17.22 5.93
CA PRO A 211 -29.47 -16.22 4.96
C PRO A 211 -28.77 -15.01 5.59
N TRP A 212 -29.26 -14.54 6.74
CA TRP A 212 -28.67 -13.39 7.43
C TRP A 212 -27.26 -13.67 7.99
N GLU A 213 -27.02 -14.87 8.52
CA GLU A 213 -25.70 -15.29 9.01
C GLU A 213 -24.70 -15.40 7.86
N LYS A 214 -25.17 -15.88 6.70
CA LYS A 214 -24.38 -15.95 5.47
C LYS A 214 -24.02 -14.56 4.96
N ALA A 215 -24.98 -13.64 4.91
CA ALA A 215 -24.73 -12.25 4.55
C ALA A 215 -23.67 -11.63 5.48
N LEU A 216 -23.85 -11.74 6.80
CA LEU A 216 -22.93 -11.18 7.79
C LEU A 216 -21.50 -11.73 7.66
N LYS A 217 -21.36 -13.05 7.42
CA LYS A 217 -20.05 -13.66 7.15
C LYS A 217 -19.40 -13.10 5.88
N LEU A 218 -20.14 -12.90 4.79
CA LEU A 218 -19.61 -12.28 3.57
C LEU A 218 -19.21 -10.82 3.78
N LEU A 219 -19.98 -10.07 4.57
CA LEU A 219 -19.65 -8.70 4.95
C LEU A 219 -18.33 -8.63 5.73
N HIS A 220 -18.09 -9.55 6.67
CA HIS A 220 -16.81 -9.64 7.36
C HIS A 220 -15.65 -9.94 6.41
N TYR A 221 -15.80 -10.91 5.48
CA TYR A 221 -14.74 -11.17 4.50
C TYR A 221 -14.41 -9.94 3.65
N LEU A 222 -15.41 -9.15 3.25
CA LEU A 222 -15.23 -7.91 2.50
C LEU A 222 -14.54 -6.82 3.34
N ALA A 223 -14.97 -6.63 4.59
CA ALA A 223 -14.39 -5.67 5.50
C ALA A 223 -12.92 -6.00 5.84
N ASP A 224 -12.61 -7.29 6.01
CA ASP A 224 -11.27 -7.81 6.30
C ASP A 224 -10.32 -7.82 5.11
N VAL A 225 -10.71 -7.21 3.97
CA VAL A 225 -9.85 -7.08 2.79
C VAL A 225 -9.48 -8.44 2.20
N THR A 226 -10.44 -9.37 2.20
CA THR A 226 -10.18 -10.73 1.68
C THR A 226 -10.08 -10.76 0.17
N PHE A 227 -10.76 -9.84 -0.51
CA PHE A 227 -10.85 -9.82 -1.97
C PHE A 227 -10.26 -8.53 -2.51
N THR A 228 -9.70 -8.62 -3.71
CA THR A 228 -9.30 -7.44 -4.49
C THR A 228 -10.52 -6.62 -4.90
N GLU A 229 -10.35 -5.31 -4.93
CA GLU A 229 -11.32 -4.40 -5.52
C GLU A 229 -11.39 -4.63 -7.03
N GLY A 230 -12.60 -4.64 -7.57
CA GLY A 230 -12.90 -5.03 -8.95
C GLY A 230 -13.89 -6.19 -8.99
N LYS A 231 -13.67 -7.12 -9.91
CA LYS A 231 -14.57 -8.25 -10.18
C LYS A 231 -14.69 -9.20 -9.00
N ALA A 232 -13.62 -9.43 -8.25
CA ALA A 232 -13.65 -10.36 -7.12
C ALA A 232 -14.55 -9.85 -5.99
N ALA A 233 -14.29 -8.63 -5.48
CA ALA A 233 -15.14 -8.03 -4.45
C ALA A 233 -16.57 -7.78 -4.93
N GLN A 234 -16.80 -7.39 -6.19
CA GLN A 234 -18.14 -7.20 -6.74
C GLN A 234 -18.97 -8.49 -6.75
N ALA A 235 -18.37 -9.63 -7.10
CA ALA A 235 -19.07 -10.92 -7.08
C ALA A 235 -19.53 -11.29 -5.65
N VAL A 236 -18.67 -11.05 -4.66
CA VAL A 236 -18.97 -11.30 -3.24
C VAL A 236 -20.03 -10.32 -2.71
N ARG A 237 -19.91 -9.03 -3.05
CA ARG A 237 -20.89 -7.99 -2.70
C ARG A 237 -22.27 -8.31 -3.26
N LYS A 238 -22.35 -8.80 -4.50
CA LYS A 238 -23.60 -9.23 -5.12
C LYS A 238 -24.26 -10.35 -4.31
N LEU A 239 -23.53 -11.42 -4.00
CA LEU A 239 -24.06 -12.54 -3.22
C LEU A 239 -24.48 -12.11 -1.80
N ALA A 240 -23.71 -11.23 -1.15
CA ALA A 240 -24.08 -10.67 0.14
C ALA A 240 -25.42 -9.90 0.07
N ARG A 241 -25.61 -9.08 -0.97
CA ARG A 241 -26.88 -8.37 -1.20
C ARG A 241 -28.04 -9.32 -1.48
N ASP A 242 -27.82 -10.39 -2.23
CA ASP A 242 -28.86 -11.38 -2.52
C ASP A 242 -29.35 -12.03 -1.21
N TYR A 243 -28.44 -12.43 -0.32
CA TYR A 243 -28.82 -12.95 1.01
C TYR A 243 -29.50 -11.92 1.92
N MET A 244 -29.12 -10.65 1.83
CA MET A 244 -29.79 -9.57 2.57
C MET A 244 -31.23 -9.31 2.07
N ARG A 245 -31.54 -9.66 0.81
CA ARG A 245 -32.88 -9.50 0.21
C ARG A 245 -33.82 -10.68 0.48
N GLU A 246 -33.27 -11.89 0.58
CA GLU A 246 -34.05 -13.13 0.71
C GLU A 246 -34.66 -13.36 2.10
N GLY A 247 -34.28 -12.59 3.12
CA GLY A 247 -34.79 -12.74 4.48
C GLY A 247 -35.07 -11.42 5.16
N ASN A 248 -35.79 -11.48 6.30
CA ASN A 248 -35.97 -10.36 7.22
C ASN A 248 -34.63 -10.04 7.89
N PHE A 249 -33.64 -9.60 7.12
CA PHE A 249 -32.24 -9.44 7.52
C PHE A 249 -32.13 -8.48 8.70
N LEU A 250 -32.73 -7.30 8.57
CA LEU A 250 -32.74 -6.27 9.61
C LEU A 250 -33.51 -6.74 10.85
N GLU A 251 -34.66 -7.40 10.69
CA GLU A 251 -35.44 -7.91 11.82
C GLU A 251 -34.68 -9.03 12.53
N SER A 252 -34.01 -9.93 11.80
CA SER A 252 -33.22 -11.03 12.36
C SER A 252 -31.98 -10.51 13.09
N CYS A 253 -31.36 -9.43 12.62
CA CYS A 253 -30.25 -8.79 13.31
C CYS A 253 -30.67 -8.12 14.64
N VAL A 254 -31.90 -7.60 14.73
CA VAL A 254 -32.42 -6.91 15.91
C VAL A 254 -33.20 -7.84 16.85
N ALA A 255 -33.73 -8.95 16.35
CA ALA A 255 -34.53 -9.93 17.09
C ALA A 255 -33.78 -10.64 18.23
N HIS A 256 -32.45 -10.49 18.30
CA HIS A 256 -31.62 -11.06 19.37
C HIS A 256 -31.42 -10.10 20.56
N THR A 257 -32.10 -8.94 20.56
CA THR A 257 -31.95 -7.91 21.60
C THR A 257 -33.31 -7.48 22.16
N ASP A 258 -33.57 -7.83 23.42
CA ASP A 258 -34.77 -7.40 24.15
C ASP A 258 -34.72 -5.90 24.55
N ASN A 259 -33.55 -5.27 24.43
CA ASN A 259 -33.33 -3.87 24.79
C ASN A 259 -33.19 -2.96 23.54
N PRO A 260 -34.04 -1.92 23.39
CA PRO A 260 -33.99 -1.01 22.23
C PRO A 260 -32.66 -0.23 22.12
N ALA A 261 -31.97 0.02 23.24
CA ALA A 261 -30.67 0.67 23.21
C ALA A 261 -29.54 -0.25 22.70
N GLU A 262 -29.67 -1.56 22.88
CA GLU A 262 -28.73 -2.55 22.35
C GLU A 262 -29.00 -2.83 20.87
N GLY A 263 -30.28 -2.92 20.49
CA GLY A 263 -30.66 -3.03 19.08
C GLY A 263 -30.14 -1.87 18.22
N ALA A 264 -30.18 -0.64 18.74
CA ALA A 264 -29.61 0.53 18.06
C ALA A 264 -28.07 0.45 17.91
N ARG A 265 -27.36 -0.15 18.88
CA ARG A 265 -25.90 -0.34 18.82
C ARG A 265 -25.52 -1.41 17.80
N GLU A 266 -26.23 -2.54 17.78
CA GLU A 266 -25.99 -3.60 16.81
C GLU A 266 -26.29 -3.15 15.38
N LEU A 267 -27.37 -2.38 15.19
CA LEU A 267 -27.69 -1.78 13.90
C LEU A 267 -26.58 -0.82 13.43
N LYS A 268 -26.02 0.00 14.35
CA LYS A 268 -24.88 0.86 14.03
C LYS A 268 -23.64 0.06 13.61
N LYS A 269 -23.29 -1.00 14.36
CA LYS A 269 -22.17 -1.89 14.00
C LYS A 269 -22.37 -2.53 12.62
N LEU A 270 -23.60 -2.93 12.31
CA LEU A 270 -23.94 -3.47 11.00
C LEU A 270 -23.78 -2.42 9.90
N MET A 271 -24.23 -1.19 10.11
CA MET A 271 -24.02 -0.09 9.16
C MET A 271 -22.53 0.23 8.95
N ASP A 272 -21.74 0.25 10.02
CA ASP A 272 -20.29 0.42 9.94
C ASP A 272 -19.64 -0.73 9.13
N LEU A 273 -20.10 -1.96 9.35
CA LEU A 273 -19.63 -3.15 8.61
C LEU A 273 -20.02 -3.10 7.13
N MET A 274 -21.26 -2.71 6.81
CA MET A 274 -21.71 -2.53 5.42
C MET A 274 -20.90 -1.44 4.72
N THR A 275 -20.61 -0.34 5.42
CA THR A 275 -19.76 0.74 4.90
C THR A 275 -18.34 0.24 4.64
N ALA A 276 -17.75 -0.50 5.58
CA ALA A 276 -16.43 -1.11 5.41
C ALA A 276 -16.38 -2.14 4.28
N ALA A 277 -17.48 -2.86 4.04
CA ALA A 277 -17.63 -3.80 2.93
C ALA A 277 -17.86 -3.11 1.57
N GLY A 278 -18.07 -1.79 1.54
CA GLY A 278 -18.34 -1.01 0.34
C GLY A 278 -19.77 -1.20 -0.19
N LEU A 279 -20.76 -1.27 0.72
CA LEU A 279 -22.18 -1.44 0.42
C LEU A 279 -23.04 -0.24 0.90
N SER A 280 -22.44 0.93 1.12
CA SER A 280 -23.19 2.14 1.49
C SER A 280 -24.22 2.52 0.41
N ASP A 281 -25.34 3.12 0.83
CA ASP A 281 -26.60 3.39 0.08
C ASP A 281 -26.49 4.09 -1.29
N GLN A 282 -25.30 4.51 -1.74
CA GLN A 282 -25.12 5.18 -3.03
C GLN A 282 -25.17 4.23 -4.24
N ASP A 283 -25.08 2.92 -4.05
CA ASP A 283 -25.19 1.93 -5.12
C ASP A 283 -26.64 1.41 -5.34
N SER A 284 -27.63 1.92 -4.59
CA SER A 284 -29.05 1.59 -4.78
C SER A 284 -29.75 2.52 -5.78
N GLY A 285 -29.01 3.42 -6.45
CA GLY A 285 -29.52 4.43 -7.36
C GLY A 285 -28.83 4.43 -8.74
N ALA A 286 -28.86 3.29 -9.43
CA ALA A 286 -28.69 3.26 -10.89
C ALA A 286 -29.70 2.25 -11.44
N GLY A 287 -30.85 2.79 -11.86
CA GLY A 287 -31.87 2.07 -12.62
C GLY A 287 -31.41 1.74 -14.04
#